data_AF-A0A7C6BSM8-F1
#
_entry.id   AF-A0A7C6BSM8-F1
#
_cell.length_a   1.000
_cell.length_b   1.000
_cell.length_c   1.000
_cell.angle_alpha   90.00
_cell.angle_beta   90.00
_cell.angle_gamma   90.00
#
_symmetry.space_group_name_H-M   'P 1'
#
loop_
_entity.id
_entity.type
_entity.pdbx_description
1 polymer ?
#
loop_
_entity_poly.entity_id
_entity_poly.type
_entity_poly.pdbx_seq_one_letter_code
_entity_poly.pdbx_strand_id
1 'polypeptide(L)'
;MGQRVCKECGLENEENAEYCMECGSKLHPANIHNDQENPLLDFLSKNSKTLIFIVAMVALLGVTIEFLGFMNEYNEASGPYLTNLNQSNEQTIQKAQWHQVSNYTGTGNTHYSFTIKGEKFRLVLNATPTRNYNTNFMKVDVKDARNILDSGKLNWGPRSAVKSKEKTINITAPPGKYYINVQTKDLKKWKVTVYDYY
;
A
#
# COMPACT_ATOMS: atom_id res chain seq x y z
N MET A 1 16.61 11.44 31.04
CA MET A 1 15.16 11.17 31.11
C MET A 1 14.67 11.91 32.34
N GLY A 2 14.04 13.07 32.16
CA GLY A 2 13.65 13.99 33.23
C GLY A 2 12.28 13.65 33.81
N GLN A 3 12.22 12.81 34.83
CA GLN A 3 10.96 12.36 35.43
C GLN A 3 10.17 13.52 36.09
N ARG A 4 8.85 13.58 35.89
CA ARG A 4 7.97 14.59 36.51
C ARG A 4 7.15 13.98 37.64
N VAL A 5 7.51 14.33 38.87
CA VAL A 5 6.78 13.89 40.07
C VAL A 5 5.65 14.87 40.40
N CYS A 6 4.43 14.34 40.56
CA CYS A 6 3.26 15.12 40.96
C CYS A 6 3.44 15.63 42.40
N LYS A 7 3.26 16.94 42.62
CA LYS A 7 3.38 17.55 43.96
C LYS A 7 2.20 17.25 44.88
N GLU A 8 1.06 16.83 44.32
CA GLU A 8 -0.16 16.56 45.09
C GLU A 8 -0.24 15.11 45.60
N CYS A 9 0.21 14.13 44.81
CA CYS A 9 0.11 12.70 45.17
C CYS A 9 1.45 11.95 45.16
N GLY A 10 2.53 12.56 44.68
CA GLY A 10 3.85 11.93 44.63
C GLY A 10 4.05 10.94 43.49
N LEU A 11 3.07 10.73 42.61
CA LEU A 11 3.22 9.84 41.46
C LEU A 11 4.19 10.41 40.42
N GLU A 12 5.07 9.55 39.93
CA GLU A 12 5.92 9.83 38.78
C GLU A 12 5.12 9.69 37.47
N ASN A 13 5.13 10.74 36.65
CA ASN A 13 4.41 10.80 35.39
C ASN A 13 5.39 10.91 34.21
N GLU A 14 4.91 10.57 33.01
CA GLU A 14 5.67 10.73 31.78
C GLU A 14 6.13 12.19 31.57
N GLU A 15 7.29 12.37 30.94
CA GLU A 15 7.95 13.66 30.73
C GLU A 15 7.05 14.74 30.09
N ASN A 16 6.13 14.32 29.24
CA ASN A 16 5.19 15.14 28.50
C ASN A 16 3.76 15.12 29.06
N ALA A 17 3.52 14.51 30.22
CA ALA A 17 2.20 14.50 30.83
C ALA A 17 1.78 15.92 31.27
N GLU A 18 0.60 16.35 30.80
CA GLU A 18 0.01 17.65 31.18
C GLU A 18 -0.79 17.54 32.50
N TYR A 19 -1.30 16.35 32.81
CA TYR A 19 -2.07 16.05 34.02
C TYR A 19 -1.56 14.77 34.66
N CYS A 20 -1.65 14.68 35.99
CA CYS A 20 -1.29 13.48 36.72
C CYS A 20 -2.27 12.34 36.40
N MET A 21 -1.75 11.17 36.01
CA MET A 21 -2.58 10.02 35.64
C MET A 21 -3.34 9.39 36.82
N GLU A 22 -2.94 9.67 38.06
CA GLU A 22 -3.57 9.12 39.25
C GLU A 22 -4.56 10.09 39.90
N CYS A 23 -4.16 11.34 40.15
CA CYS A 23 -5.02 12.31 40.86
C CYS A 23 -5.65 13.39 39.96
N GLY A 24 -5.25 13.48 38.69
CA GLY A 24 -5.79 14.46 37.73
C GLY A 24 -5.29 15.90 37.90
N SER A 25 -4.38 16.19 38.85
CA SER A 25 -3.81 17.53 39.03
C SER A 25 -2.99 17.97 37.81
N LYS A 26 -3.07 19.24 37.42
CA LYS A 26 -2.27 19.80 36.30
C LYS A 26 -0.78 19.81 36.64
N LEU A 27 0.05 19.25 35.77
CA LEU A 27 1.51 19.24 35.89
C LEU A 27 2.08 20.50 35.22
N HIS A 28 2.93 21.25 35.93
CA HIS A 28 3.51 22.48 35.38
C HIS A 28 4.60 22.13 34.34
N PRO A 29 4.61 22.80 33.17
CA PRO A 29 5.63 22.54 32.16
C PRO A 29 7.01 22.98 32.63
N ALA A 30 7.99 22.07 32.60
CA ALA A 30 9.40 22.40 32.69
C ALA A 30 9.80 23.15 31.41
N ASN A 31 10.28 24.39 31.57
CA ASN A 31 10.85 25.18 30.47
C ASN A 31 12.06 24.43 29.89
N ILE A 32 11.90 23.84 28.71
CA ILE A 32 13.02 23.37 27.90
C ILE A 32 13.33 24.46 26.89
N HIS A 33 14.52 25.05 27.00
CA HIS A 33 15.09 25.95 25.99
C HIS A 33 15.12 25.23 24.64
N ASN A 34 14.47 25.81 23.63
CA ASN A 34 14.47 25.32 22.25
C ASN A 34 15.75 25.77 21.55
N ASP A 35 16.70 24.84 21.35
CA ASP A 35 17.62 24.90 20.21
C ASP A 35 17.13 23.87 19.17
N GLN A 36 16.28 24.34 18.26
CA GLN A 36 15.77 23.54 17.16
C GLN A 36 16.69 23.72 15.94
N GLU A 37 17.77 22.95 15.88
CA GLU A 37 18.51 22.76 14.64
C GLU A 37 17.66 21.97 13.65
N ASN A 38 17.32 22.59 12.52
CA ASN A 38 16.55 21.96 11.45
C ASN A 38 17.44 20.97 10.66
N PRO A 39 17.17 19.65 10.68
CA PRO A 39 18.01 18.63 10.04
C PRO A 39 17.97 18.66 8.50
N LEU A 40 17.15 19.53 7.90
CA LEU A 40 17.00 19.64 6.44
C LEU A 40 18.17 20.40 5.79
N LEU A 41 18.82 21.31 6.52
CA LEU A 41 19.90 22.15 5.99
C LEU A 41 21.30 21.51 6.13
N ASP A 42 21.48 20.55 7.04
CA ASP A 42 22.74 19.82 7.19
C ASP A 42 22.98 18.83 6.05
N PHE A 43 21.92 18.23 5.50
CA PHE A 43 22.04 17.25 4.42
C PHE A 43 22.46 17.86 3.07
N LEU A 44 22.22 19.16 2.85
CA LEU A 44 22.59 19.87 1.62
C LEU A 44 24.03 20.42 1.66
N SER A 45 24.62 20.55 2.84
CA SER A 45 25.95 21.18 2.99
C SER A 45 27.12 20.21 2.77
N LYS A 46 26.89 18.89 2.92
CA LYS A 46 27.99 17.92 3.00
C LYS A 46 28.37 17.24 1.68
N ASN A 47 27.58 17.41 0.61
CA ASN A 47 27.75 16.68 -0.67
C ASN A 47 27.60 17.55 -1.93
N SER A 48 27.92 18.85 -1.86
CA SER A 48 27.72 19.80 -2.98
C SER A 48 28.59 19.52 -4.21
N LYS A 49 29.70 18.79 -4.06
CA LYS A 49 30.61 18.48 -5.18
C LYS A 49 30.14 17.30 -6.04
N THR A 50 29.32 16.40 -5.49
CA THR A 50 28.83 15.19 -6.19
C THR A 50 27.57 15.45 -7.03
N LEU A 51 26.71 16.38 -6.63
CA LEU A 51 25.50 16.75 -7.38
C LEU A 51 25.81 17.48 -8.69
N ILE A 52 26.85 18.32 -8.71
CA ILE A 52 27.26 19.09 -9.90
C ILE A 52 27.78 18.15 -11.00
N PHE A 53 28.47 17.05 -10.64
CA PHE A 53 28.96 16.06 -11.60
C PHE A 53 27.83 15.28 -12.30
N ILE A 54 26.74 14.98 -11.60
CA ILE A 54 25.61 14.21 -12.17
C ILE A 54 24.85 15.06 -13.21
N VAL A 55 24.64 16.34 -12.92
CA VAL A 55 23.97 17.27 -13.86
C VAL A 55 24.83 17.53 -15.10
N ALA A 56 26.15 17.64 -14.95
CA ALA A 56 27.07 17.82 -16.07
C ALA A 56 27.16 16.57 -16.99
N MET A 57 27.06 15.35 -16.43
CA MET A 57 27.05 14.11 -17.20
C MET A 57 25.76 13.93 -18.03
N VAL A 58 24.61 14.29 -17.46
CA VAL A 58 23.31 14.22 -18.17
C VAL A 58 23.21 15.27 -19.29
N ALA A 59 23.90 16.41 -19.16
CA ALA A 59 23.97 17.43 -20.21
C ALA A 59 24.94 17.09 -21.36
N LEU A 60 25.98 16.28 -21.11
CA LEU A 60 26.94 15.82 -22.12
C LEU A 60 26.48 14.55 -22.85
N LEU A 61 25.72 13.68 -22.20
CA LEU A 61 25.07 12.53 -22.81
C LEU A 61 23.66 12.91 -23.27
N GLY A 62 23.55 13.79 -24.28
CA GLY A 62 22.27 14.27 -24.80
C GLY A 62 21.25 13.14 -25.02
N VAL A 63 20.38 12.92 -24.04
CA VAL A 63 19.19 12.07 -24.18
C VAL A 63 18.03 13.03 -24.40
N THR A 64 17.84 13.38 -25.66
CA THR A 64 16.56 13.91 -26.13
C THR A 64 15.50 12.85 -25.85
N ILE A 65 14.33 13.27 -25.36
CA ILE A 65 13.16 12.42 -25.07
C ILE A 65 12.49 11.91 -26.37
N GLU A 66 13.22 11.89 -27.48
CA GLU A 66 12.70 11.63 -28.83
C GLU A 66 13.50 10.53 -29.51
N PHE A 67 13.60 9.37 -28.85
CA PHE A 67 14.03 8.13 -29.51
C PHE A 67 12.91 7.09 -29.46
N LEU A 68 11.80 7.44 -30.10
CA LEU A 68 10.74 6.52 -30.53
C LEU A 68 10.13 7.08 -31.82
N GLY A 69 10.80 6.80 -32.93
CA GLY A 69 10.43 7.27 -34.26
C GLY A 69 11.52 6.94 -35.26
N PHE A 70 11.82 5.65 -35.40
CA PHE A 70 12.69 5.16 -36.47
C PHE A 70 12.17 5.68 -37.81
N MET A 71 13.07 6.34 -38.53
CA MET A 71 13.04 6.56 -39.96
C MET A 71 12.61 5.28 -40.68
N ASN A 72 11.52 5.34 -41.44
CA ASN A 72 11.38 4.53 -42.64
C ASN A 72 10.60 5.33 -43.69
N GLU A 73 11.30 6.24 -44.36
CA GLU A 73 10.79 6.83 -45.59
C GLU A 73 11.95 7.03 -46.56
N TYR A 74 12.20 5.99 -47.36
CA TYR A 74 12.90 6.08 -48.63
C TYR A 74 12.12 5.26 -49.66
N ASN A 75 11.37 6.01 -50.47
CA ASN A 75 10.94 5.78 -51.86
C ASN A 75 10.62 4.36 -52.35
N GLU A 76 9.39 4.19 -52.87
CA GLU A 76 9.24 3.67 -54.23
C GLU A 76 7.95 4.18 -54.90
N ALA A 77 8.11 4.61 -56.16
CA ALA A 77 7.06 5.18 -56.98
C ALA A 77 6.36 4.11 -57.82
N SER A 78 5.07 4.39 -58.09
CA SER A 78 4.25 3.96 -59.25
C SER A 78 3.87 2.48 -59.43
N GLY A 79 2.55 2.25 -59.51
CA GLY A 79 1.97 1.10 -60.22
C GLY A 79 0.66 0.58 -59.61
N PRO A 80 -0.50 0.66 -60.30
CA PRO A 80 -1.79 0.30 -59.74
C PRO A 80 -2.20 -1.12 -60.11
N TYR A 81 -2.41 -2.00 -59.13
CA TYR A 81 -3.31 -3.14 -59.29
C TYR A 81 -3.95 -3.50 -57.95
N LEU A 82 -5.26 -3.29 -57.91
CA LEU A 82 -6.18 -3.86 -56.95
C LEU A 82 -6.16 -5.39 -57.05
N THR A 83 -5.94 -6.07 -55.93
CA THR A 83 -6.67 -7.32 -55.66
C THR A 83 -7.09 -7.33 -54.20
N ASN A 84 -8.41 -7.31 -54.00
CA ASN A 84 -9.06 -7.57 -52.73
C ASN A 84 -8.70 -8.98 -52.25
N LEU A 85 -8.05 -9.06 -51.08
CA LEU A 85 -8.09 -10.24 -50.24
C LEU A 85 -8.75 -9.82 -48.92
N ASN A 86 -10.06 -10.02 -48.87
CA ASN A 86 -10.82 -10.08 -47.62
C ASN A 86 -10.31 -11.29 -46.84
N GLN A 87 -9.34 -11.07 -45.98
CA GLN A 87 -9.05 -11.96 -44.88
C GLN A 87 -9.29 -11.16 -43.60
N SER A 88 -10.55 -11.18 -43.15
CA SER A 88 -10.93 -10.75 -41.81
C SER A 88 -10.33 -11.74 -40.81
N ASN A 89 -9.02 -11.63 -40.57
CA ASN A 89 -8.47 -12.04 -39.31
C ASN A 89 -8.90 -10.97 -38.31
N GLU A 90 -10.10 -11.12 -37.77
CA GLU A 90 -10.42 -10.52 -36.48
C GLU A 90 -9.42 -11.07 -35.48
N GLN A 91 -8.27 -10.42 -35.35
CA GLN A 91 -7.48 -10.49 -34.13
C GLN A 91 -8.38 -9.91 -33.06
N THR A 92 -9.09 -10.78 -32.35
CA THR A 92 -9.68 -10.45 -31.07
C THR A 92 -8.53 -10.01 -30.19
N ILE A 93 -8.32 -8.70 -30.10
CA ILE A 93 -7.48 -8.12 -29.06
C ILE A 93 -8.19 -8.51 -27.77
N GLN A 94 -7.76 -9.62 -27.17
CA GLN A 94 -8.21 -10.07 -25.86
C GLN A 94 -7.85 -8.95 -24.88
N LYS A 95 -8.83 -8.10 -24.58
CA LYS A 95 -8.67 -6.99 -23.65
C LYS A 95 -8.70 -7.61 -22.26
N ALA A 96 -7.61 -7.46 -21.51
CA ALA A 96 -7.54 -7.97 -20.15
C ALA A 96 -8.73 -7.49 -19.29
N GLN A 97 -9.27 -8.40 -18.49
CA GLN A 97 -10.44 -8.18 -17.64
C GLN A 97 -10.23 -8.75 -16.24
N TRP A 98 -11.04 -8.27 -15.29
CA TRP A 98 -11.02 -8.78 -13.92
C TRP A 98 -11.82 -10.08 -13.81
N HIS A 99 -11.16 -11.16 -13.42
CA HIS A 99 -11.73 -12.47 -13.21
C HIS A 99 -11.71 -12.83 -11.73
N GLN A 100 -12.84 -13.21 -11.15
CA GLN A 100 -12.85 -13.71 -9.78
C GLN A 100 -12.21 -15.10 -9.74
N VAL A 101 -11.10 -15.26 -9.02
CA VAL A 101 -10.38 -16.54 -8.94
C VAL A 101 -10.64 -17.28 -7.63
N SER A 102 -11.03 -16.58 -6.57
CA SER A 102 -11.31 -17.21 -5.28
C SER A 102 -12.25 -16.38 -4.41
N ASN A 103 -12.98 -17.05 -3.52
CA ASN A 103 -13.86 -16.42 -2.54
C ASN A 103 -13.82 -17.23 -1.24
N TYR A 104 -13.28 -16.63 -0.18
CA TYR A 104 -13.10 -17.25 1.13
C TYR A 104 -14.01 -16.59 2.15
N THR A 105 -14.57 -17.36 3.08
CA THR A 105 -15.40 -16.85 4.17
C THR A 105 -15.07 -17.55 5.49
N GLY A 106 -15.36 -16.90 6.61
CA GLY A 106 -15.17 -17.50 7.93
C GLY A 106 -15.49 -16.54 9.07
N THR A 107 -15.13 -16.94 10.29
CA THR A 107 -15.36 -16.18 11.53
C THR A 107 -14.11 -16.01 12.37
N GLY A 108 -13.11 -16.89 12.22
CA GLY A 108 -11.85 -16.88 12.96
C GLY A 108 -10.62 -16.74 12.06
N ASN A 109 -9.44 -17.01 12.64
CA ASN A 109 -8.17 -17.00 11.94
C ASN A 109 -8.07 -18.16 10.96
N THR A 110 -7.44 -17.94 9.81
CA THR A 110 -7.24 -18.97 8.79
C THR A 110 -6.19 -18.56 7.77
N HIS A 111 -5.80 -19.50 6.93
CA HIS A 111 -4.81 -19.32 5.88
C HIS A 111 -5.23 -20.10 4.62
N TYR A 112 -5.09 -19.47 3.46
CA TYR A 112 -5.41 -20.06 2.16
C TYR A 112 -4.33 -19.77 1.14
N SER A 113 -4.38 -20.46 0.01
CA SER A 113 -3.58 -20.16 -1.17
C SER A 113 -4.43 -20.04 -2.41
N PHE A 114 -4.03 -19.19 -3.35
CA PHE A 114 -4.65 -19.04 -4.67
C PHE A 114 -3.55 -18.90 -5.74
N THR A 115 -3.93 -19.06 -7.01
CA THR A 115 -3.01 -18.91 -8.14
C THR A 115 -3.56 -17.85 -9.09
N ILE A 116 -2.69 -16.99 -9.61
CA ILE A 116 -3.01 -15.97 -10.61
C ILE A 116 -2.25 -16.28 -11.92
N LYS A 117 -2.85 -15.88 -13.03
CA LYS A 117 -2.31 -15.96 -14.39
C LYS A 117 -1.83 -14.60 -14.89
N GLY A 118 -2.43 -13.52 -14.40
CA GLY A 118 -2.06 -12.16 -14.73
C GLY A 118 -0.87 -11.66 -13.91
N GLU A 119 -0.46 -10.42 -14.23
CA GLU A 119 0.59 -9.70 -13.50
C GLU A 119 0.02 -8.75 -12.43
N LYS A 120 -1.32 -8.70 -12.33
CA LYS A 120 -2.05 -7.84 -11.39
C LYS A 120 -3.20 -8.61 -10.80
N PHE A 121 -3.37 -8.49 -9.50
CA PHE A 121 -4.51 -9.06 -8.79
C PHE A 121 -4.96 -8.12 -7.68
N ARG A 122 -6.19 -8.29 -7.21
CA ARG A 122 -6.73 -7.52 -6.09
C ARG A 122 -7.53 -8.39 -5.14
N LEU A 123 -7.52 -8.00 -3.88
CA LEU A 123 -8.32 -8.62 -2.83
C LEU A 123 -9.35 -7.62 -2.35
N VAL A 124 -10.61 -8.05 -2.27
CA VAL A 124 -11.70 -7.29 -1.63
C VAL A 124 -11.99 -7.96 -0.29
N LEU A 125 -11.63 -7.28 0.79
CA LEU A 125 -11.84 -7.71 2.16
C LEU A 125 -13.15 -7.14 2.66
N ASN A 126 -14.02 -7.97 3.22
CA ASN A 126 -15.28 -7.53 3.81
C ASN A 126 -15.50 -8.23 5.15
N ALA A 127 -15.83 -7.51 6.22
CA ALA A 127 -16.11 -8.14 7.51
C ALA A 127 -17.17 -7.40 8.31
N THR A 128 -17.89 -8.16 9.14
CA THR A 128 -18.92 -7.68 10.06
C THR A 128 -18.46 -7.95 11.50
N PRO A 129 -18.35 -6.92 12.36
CA PRO A 129 -17.95 -7.09 13.75
C PRO A 129 -19.07 -7.74 14.58
N THR A 130 -18.71 -8.34 15.70
CA THR A 130 -19.67 -8.70 16.74
C THR A 130 -20.05 -7.44 17.53
N ARG A 131 -21.29 -7.36 18.02
CA ARG A 131 -21.67 -6.28 18.94
C ARG A 131 -21.05 -6.57 20.32
N ASN A 132 -19.98 -5.85 20.63
CA ASN A 132 -19.36 -5.84 21.95
C ASN A 132 -18.81 -4.44 22.24
N TYR A 133 -18.31 -4.22 23.46
CA TYR A 133 -17.66 -2.98 23.87
C TYR A 133 -16.13 -3.06 23.75
N ASN A 134 -15.63 -3.90 22.83
CA ASN A 134 -14.21 -4.13 22.59
C ASN A 134 -13.79 -3.70 21.18
N THR A 135 -12.48 -3.69 20.93
CA THR A 135 -11.96 -3.52 19.58
C THR A 135 -12.07 -4.84 18.79
N ASN A 136 -12.73 -4.78 17.64
CA ASN A 136 -12.88 -5.89 16.70
C ASN A 136 -12.02 -5.60 15.48
N PHE A 137 -11.39 -6.61 14.87
CA PHE A 137 -10.61 -6.39 13.66
C PHE A 137 -10.53 -7.60 12.75
N MET A 138 -10.22 -7.31 11.49
CA MET A 138 -9.71 -8.25 10.50
C MET A 138 -8.40 -7.70 9.95
N LYS A 139 -7.34 -8.50 9.93
CA LYS A 139 -6.08 -8.21 9.22
C LYS A 139 -5.85 -9.33 8.22
N VAL A 140 -5.50 -8.98 6.99
CA VAL A 140 -5.14 -9.93 5.94
C VAL A 140 -3.76 -9.57 5.44
N ASP A 141 -2.82 -10.50 5.56
CA ASP A 141 -1.49 -10.38 4.98
C ASP A 141 -1.46 -11.24 3.71
N VAL A 142 -1.03 -10.65 2.59
CA VAL A 142 -0.83 -11.36 1.31
C VAL A 142 0.66 -11.63 1.14
N LYS A 143 1.02 -12.87 0.82
CA LYS A 143 2.40 -13.31 0.77
C LYS A 143 2.69 -14.11 -0.49
N ASP A 144 3.92 -13.99 -0.98
CA ASP A 144 4.52 -15.00 -1.84
C ASP A 144 5.15 -16.10 -0.95
N ALA A 145 6.03 -16.93 -1.53
CA ALA A 145 6.72 -18.00 -0.79
C ALA A 145 7.65 -17.52 0.34
N ARG A 146 8.10 -16.26 0.31
CA ARG A 146 9.17 -15.73 1.18
C ARG A 146 8.80 -14.41 1.87
N ASN A 147 8.01 -13.56 1.22
CA ASN A 147 7.79 -12.17 1.61
C ASN A 147 6.30 -11.84 1.75
N ILE A 148 6.01 -10.87 2.62
CA ILE A 148 4.72 -10.20 2.64
C ILE A 148 4.73 -9.15 1.53
N LEU A 149 3.76 -9.23 0.63
CA LEU A 149 3.61 -8.30 -0.49
C LEU A 149 2.81 -7.07 -0.08
N ASP A 150 1.69 -7.28 0.61
CA ASP A 150 0.84 -6.20 1.12
C ASP A 150 -0.02 -6.70 2.29
N SER A 151 -0.69 -5.78 2.99
CA SER A 151 -1.58 -6.08 4.11
C SER A 151 -2.77 -5.12 4.20
N GLY A 152 -3.95 -5.67 4.46
CA GLY A 152 -5.18 -4.91 4.71
C GLY A 152 -5.66 -5.09 6.14
N LYS A 153 -6.15 -4.02 6.77
CA LYS A 153 -6.77 -4.07 8.10
C LYS A 153 -8.12 -3.34 8.11
N LEU A 154 -9.14 -4.02 8.63
CA LEU A 154 -10.44 -3.45 9.00
C LEU A 154 -10.53 -3.44 10.52
N ASN A 155 -10.89 -2.31 11.10
CA ASN A 155 -10.92 -2.12 12.56
C ASN A 155 -12.22 -1.45 13.01
N TRP A 156 -12.76 -1.89 14.14
CA TRP A 156 -13.90 -1.27 14.82
C TRP A 156 -13.52 -1.05 16.28
N GLY A 157 -13.55 0.19 16.73
CA GLY A 157 -13.33 0.51 18.14
C GLY A 157 -14.55 0.20 19.01
N PRO A 158 -14.41 0.28 20.35
CA PRO A 158 -15.46 -0.06 21.33
C PRO A 158 -16.83 0.62 21.13
N ARG A 159 -16.83 1.81 20.52
CA ARG A 159 -18.03 2.62 20.25
C ARG A 159 -18.37 2.73 18.76
N SER A 160 -17.68 1.98 17.91
CA SER A 160 -17.95 1.98 16.47
C SER A 160 -19.31 1.35 16.16
N ALA A 161 -19.99 1.84 15.13
CA ALA A 161 -21.21 1.20 14.65
C ALA A 161 -20.94 -0.25 14.23
N VAL A 162 -21.86 -1.16 14.56
CA VAL A 162 -21.84 -2.59 14.20
C VAL A 162 -22.28 -2.74 12.74
N LYS A 163 -21.49 -2.17 11.82
CA LYS A 163 -21.70 -2.20 10.37
C LYS A 163 -20.52 -2.86 9.68
N SER A 164 -20.80 -3.57 8.59
CA SER A 164 -19.75 -4.15 7.76
C SER A 164 -18.83 -3.05 7.20
N LYS A 165 -17.55 -3.38 7.08
CA LYS A 165 -16.56 -2.55 6.39
C LYS A 165 -15.94 -3.35 5.26
N GLU A 166 -15.46 -2.62 4.27
CA GLU A 166 -14.79 -3.17 3.10
C GLU A 166 -13.47 -2.43 2.86
N LYS A 167 -12.46 -3.17 2.36
CA LYS A 167 -11.20 -2.61 1.90
C LYS A 167 -10.70 -3.42 0.71
N THR A 168 -10.21 -2.72 -0.31
CA THR A 168 -9.55 -3.35 -1.46
C THR A 168 -8.03 -3.18 -1.35
N ILE A 169 -7.30 -4.25 -1.68
CA ILE A 169 -5.85 -4.29 -1.81
C ILE A 169 -5.54 -4.59 -3.27
N ASN A 170 -4.67 -3.81 -3.93
CA ASN A 170 -4.25 -4.05 -5.31
C ASN A 170 -2.76 -4.39 -5.32
N ILE A 171 -2.38 -5.46 -6.02
CA ILE A 171 -1.01 -5.98 -6.03
C ILE A 171 -0.59 -6.22 -7.47
N THR A 172 0.63 -5.80 -7.81
CA THR A 172 1.31 -6.15 -9.07
C THR A 172 2.39 -7.17 -8.72
N ALA A 173 2.28 -8.38 -9.25
CA ALA A 173 3.23 -9.46 -8.99
C ALA A 173 3.15 -10.50 -10.13
N PRO A 174 4.23 -11.25 -10.41
CA PRO A 174 4.25 -12.19 -11.52
C PRO A 174 3.22 -13.32 -11.37
N PRO A 175 2.82 -14.00 -12.46
CA PRO A 175 1.95 -15.17 -12.39
C PRO A 175 2.50 -16.23 -11.43
N GLY A 176 1.63 -16.85 -10.64
CA GLY A 176 2.07 -17.82 -9.64
C GLY A 176 1.12 -18.02 -8.47
N LYS A 177 1.61 -18.79 -7.48
CA LYS A 177 0.87 -19.15 -6.27
C LYS A 177 1.17 -18.18 -5.14
N TYR A 178 0.11 -17.69 -4.51
CA TYR A 178 0.14 -16.73 -3.42
C TYR A 178 -0.64 -17.25 -2.22
N TYR A 179 -0.36 -16.68 -1.06
CA TYR A 179 -0.92 -17.09 0.22
C TYR A 179 -1.58 -15.90 0.91
N ILE A 180 -2.71 -16.14 1.56
CA ILE A 180 -3.34 -15.19 2.47
C ILE A 180 -3.34 -15.72 3.88
N ASN A 181 -2.99 -14.87 4.83
CA ASN A 181 -3.13 -15.13 6.25
C ASN A 181 -4.15 -14.15 6.83
N VAL A 182 -5.26 -14.69 7.34
CA VAL A 182 -6.36 -13.91 7.92
C VAL A 182 -6.27 -14.01 9.44
N GLN A 183 -6.11 -12.85 10.08
CA GLN A 183 -6.14 -12.69 11.54
C GLN A 183 -7.37 -11.88 11.93
N THR A 184 -8.05 -12.31 12.97
CA THR A 184 -9.35 -11.79 13.35
C THR A 184 -9.46 -11.61 14.85
N LYS A 185 -10.32 -10.69 15.27
CA LYS A 185 -10.79 -10.56 16.63
C LYS A 185 -12.26 -10.18 16.63
N ASP A 186 -13.06 -10.99 17.32
CA ASP A 186 -14.46 -10.73 17.64
C ASP A 186 -15.34 -10.43 16.41
N LEU A 187 -15.18 -11.16 15.30
CA LEU A 187 -15.98 -10.96 14.09
C LEU A 187 -17.18 -11.92 14.03
N LYS A 188 -18.34 -11.41 13.58
CA LYS A 188 -19.49 -12.27 13.28
C LYS A 188 -19.25 -13.09 12.01
N LYS A 189 -18.64 -12.46 11.00
CA LYS A 189 -18.23 -13.08 9.74
C LYS A 189 -17.27 -12.20 8.98
N TRP A 190 -16.48 -12.81 8.11
CA TRP A 190 -15.62 -12.14 7.15
C TRP A 190 -15.64 -12.85 5.79
N LYS A 191 -15.25 -12.13 4.74
CA LYS A 191 -15.11 -12.58 3.36
C LYS A 191 -13.86 -11.96 2.72
N VAL A 192 -13.12 -12.74 1.95
CA VAL A 192 -12.01 -12.28 1.10
C VAL A 192 -12.26 -12.77 -0.31
N THR A 193 -12.48 -11.85 -1.23
CA THR A 193 -12.64 -12.17 -2.66
C THR A 193 -11.38 -11.78 -3.42
N VAL A 194 -10.82 -12.71 -4.19
CA VAL A 194 -9.62 -12.49 -5.00
C VAL A 194 -10.02 -12.36 -6.46
N TYR A 195 -9.51 -11.32 -7.13
CA TYR A 195 -9.64 -11.10 -8.56
C TYR A 195 -8.27 -11.05 -9.21
N ASP A 196 -8.15 -11.68 -10.36
CA ASP A 196 -6.97 -11.70 -11.23
C ASP A 196 -7.26 -10.89 -12.51
N TYR A 197 -6.26 -10.21 -13.06
CA TYR A 197 -6.40 -9.37 -14.24
C TYR A 197 -5.59 -9.97 -15.40
N TYR A 198 -6.29 -10.60 -16.34
CA TYR A 198 -5.74 -11.20 -17.55
C TYR A 198 -6.76 -11.21 -18.68
#